data_AF-A0A5C5YAW5-F1
#
_entry.id   AF-A0A5C5YAW5-F1
#
_cell.length_a   1.000
_cell.length_b   1.000
_cell.length_c   1.000
_cell.angle_alpha   90.00
_cell.angle_beta   90.00
_cell.angle_gamma   90.00
#
_symmetry.space_group_name_H-M   'P 1'
#
loop_
_entity.id
_entity.type
_entity.pdbx_description
1 polymer ?
#
loop_
_entity_poly.entity_id
_entity_poly.type
_entity_poly.pdbx_seq_one_letter_code
_entity_poly.pdbx_strand_id
1 'polypeptide(L)' 'MQKHFYDLREVEDLADGERALPEPGVTYDVRTMENRTVNTEVESVFRDGDTLFARTSTGKTYPVTGEGSYVLVPRGL' A
#
# COMPACT_ATOMS: atom_id res chain seq x y z
N MET A 1 18.14 1.35 4.58
CA MET A 1 17.48 2.59 5.05
C MET A 1 15.98 2.34 4.89
N GLN A 2 15.18 2.59 5.92
CA GLN A 2 13.75 2.27 5.88
C GLN A 2 13.02 3.41 5.15
N LYS A 3 12.37 3.09 4.02
CA LYS A 3 11.57 4.07 3.26
C LYS A 3 10.21 4.23 3.93
N HIS A 4 9.71 5.46 3.94
CA HIS A 4 8.35 5.78 4.36
C HIS A 4 7.59 6.45 3.22
N PHE A 5 6.25 6.42 3.28
CA PHE A 5 5.41 7.03 2.26
C PHE A 5 4.15 7.68 2.85
N TYR A 6 3.81 8.83 2.28
CA TYR A 6 2.50 9.46 2.43
C TYR A 6 1.65 9.28 1.16
N ASP A 7 2.31 9.15 0.01
CA ASP A 7 1.67 8.92 -1.28
C ASP A 7 2.30 7.71 -1.98
N LEU A 8 1.49 6.87 -2.63
CA LEU A 8 2.00 5.72 -3.40
C LEU A 8 2.98 6.14 -4.51
N ARG A 9 2.84 7.36 -5.03
CA ARG A 9 3.74 7.92 -6.05
C ARG A 9 5.17 8.11 -5.53
N GLU A 10 5.36 8.21 -4.21
CA GLU A 10 6.68 8.34 -3.58
C GLU A 10 7.43 7.00 -3.51
N VAL A 11 6.75 5.88 -3.78
CA VAL A 11 7.31 4.53 -3.68
C VAL A 11 7.32 3.79 -5.02
N GLU A 12 7.11 4.50 -6.12
CA GLU A 12 7.28 3.97 -7.48
C GLU A 12 8.73 3.56 -7.78
N ASP A 13 9.69 4.05 -6.99
CA ASP A 13 11.12 3.78 -7.11
C ASP A 13 11.60 2.59 -6.26
N LEU A 14 10.70 1.90 -5.54
CA LEU A 14 11.07 0.72 -4.76
C LEU A 14 11.74 -0.31 -5.67
N ALA A 15 12.91 -0.80 -5.31
CA ALA A 15 13.51 -1.92 -6.02
C ALA A 15 12.77 -3.22 -5.67
N ASP A 16 12.95 -4.26 -6.50
CA ASP A 16 12.36 -5.57 -6.24
C ASP A 16 12.81 -6.12 -4.86
N GLY A 17 11.86 -6.56 -4.05
CA GLY A 17 12.09 -7.00 -2.67
C GLY A 17 12.25 -5.87 -1.64
N GLU A 18 12.26 -4.59 -2.05
CA GLU A 18 12.21 -3.47 -1.11
C GLU A 18 10.79 -3.23 -0.60
N ARG A 19 10.71 -2.61 0.58
CA ARG A 19 9.45 -2.21 1.20
C ARG A 19 9.54 -0.79 1.75
N ALA A 20 8.41 -0.10 1.69
CA ALA A 20 8.17 1.17 2.36
C ALA A 20 7.08 1.00 3.41
N LEU A 21 7.21 1.69 4.54
CA LEU A 21 6.16 1.77 5.56
C LEU A 21 5.34 3.04 5.40
N PRO A 22 4.10 3.09 5.87
CA PRO A 22 3.41 4.37 6.05
C PRO A 22 4.26 5.35 6.87
N GLU A 23 4.13 6.64 6.59
CA GLU A 23 4.65 7.69 7.47
C GLU A 23 4.10 7.52 8.90
N PRO A 24 4.90 7.79 9.96
CA PRO A 24 4.44 7.66 11.34
C PRO A 24 3.16 8.45 11.62
N GLY A 25 2.15 7.78 12.16
CA GLY A 25 0.84 8.39 12.46
C GLY A 25 -0.14 8.39 11.29
N VAL A 26 0.27 7.91 10.12
CA VAL A 26 -0.62 7.72 8.96
C VAL A 26 -0.99 6.25 8.85
N THR A 27 -2.28 5.99 8.67
CA THR A 27 -2.80 4.64 8.45
C THR A 27 -3.61 4.62 7.18
N TYR A 28 -3.58 3.50 6.46
CA TYR A 28 -4.34 3.32 5.23
C TYR A 28 -5.23 2.09 5.34
N ASP A 29 -6.44 2.21 4.80
CA ASP A 29 -7.26 1.07 4.41
C ASP A 29 -7.06 0.78 2.91
N VAL A 30 -7.42 -0.43 2.48
CA VAL A 30 -7.44 -0.83 1.06
C VAL A 30 -8.86 -0.81 0.52
N ARG A 31 -9.07 -0.20 -0.65
CA ARG A 31 -10.38 -0.11 -1.29
C ARG A 31 -10.35 -0.64 -2.72
N THR A 32 -11.37 -1.38 -3.13
CA THR A 32 -11.54 -1.76 -4.54
C THR A 32 -11.96 -0.55 -5.39
N MET A 33 -11.80 -0.65 -6.70
CA MET A 33 -12.33 0.34 -7.65
C MET A 33 -13.86 0.49 -7.58
N GLU A 34 -14.57 -0.54 -7.10
CA GLU A 34 -16.02 -0.52 -6.85
C GLU A 34 -16.41 0.11 -5.49
N ASN A 35 -15.49 0.84 -4.85
CA ASN A 35 -15.68 1.46 -3.53
C ASN A 35 -15.98 0.50 -2.38
N ARG A 36 -15.58 -0.78 -2.47
CA ARG A 36 -15.64 -1.69 -1.33
C ARG A 36 -14.37 -1.57 -0.51
N THR A 37 -14.51 -1.03 0.70
CA THR A 37 -13.39 -0.92 1.65
C THR A 37 -13.17 -2.24 2.36
N VAL A 38 -11.92 -2.70 2.37
CA VAL A 38 -11.46 -3.75 3.26
C VAL A 38 -10.98 -3.06 4.53
N ASN A 39 -11.72 -3.24 5.62
CA ASN A 39 -11.41 -2.61 6.91
C ASN A 39 -10.22 -3.32 7.56
N THR A 40 -9.03 -2.98 7.09
CA THR A 40 -7.75 -3.53 7.55
C THR A 40 -6.67 -2.49 7.34
N GLU A 41 -5.77 -2.39 8.31
CA GLU A 41 -4.66 -1.46 8.24
C GLU A 41 -3.55 -1.99 7.34
N VAL A 42 -2.96 -1.11 6.54
CA VAL A 42 -1.78 -1.39 5.71
C VAL A 42 -0.53 -1.19 6.55
N GLU A 43 0.28 -2.24 6.66
CA GLU A 43 1.55 -2.21 7.41
C GLU A 43 2.71 -1.76 6.52
N SER A 44 2.70 -2.15 5.25
CA SER A 44 3.78 -1.84 4.31
C SER A 44 3.32 -1.95 2.85
N VAL A 45 4.05 -1.26 1.97
CA VAL A 45 4.00 -1.45 0.53
C VAL A 45 5.34 -2.04 0.09
N PHE A 46 5.31 -3.02 -0.80
CA PHE A 46 6.53 -3.63 -1.34
C PHE A 46 6.39 -3.87 -2.84
N ARG A 47 7.53 -3.96 -3.53
CA ARG A 47 7.56 -4.33 -4.95
C ARG A 47 7.83 -5.83 -5.09
N ASP A 48 7.07 -6.45 -5.98
CA ASP A 48 7.28 -7.81 -6.47
C ASP A 48 7.10 -7.79 -8.00
N GLY A 49 8.23 -7.86 -8.72
CA GLY A 49 8.29 -7.61 -10.15
C GLY A 49 7.86 -6.18 -10.51
N ASP A 50 6.96 -6.02 -11.48
CA ASP A 50 6.49 -4.70 -11.94
C ASP A 50 5.29 -4.16 -11.13
N THR A 51 4.88 -4.87 -10.07
CA THR A 51 3.67 -4.54 -9.31
C THR A 51 4.01 -4.17 -7.87
N LEU A 52 3.40 -3.10 -7.37
CA LEU A 52 3.41 -2.76 -5.96
C LEU A 52 2.25 -3.46 -5.25
N PHE A 53 2.54 -4.00 -4.07
CA PHE A 53 1.57 -4.66 -3.22
C PHE A 53 1.52 -3.99 -1.85
N ALA A 54 0.31 -3.76 -1.35
CA ALA A 54 0.07 -3.40 0.05
C ALA A 54 -0.12 -4.67 0.88
N ARG A 55 0.71 -4.84 1.90
CA ARG A 55 0.54 -5.85 2.94
C ARG A 55 -0.24 -5.26 4.11
N THR A 56 -1.26 -5.98 4.53
CA THR A 56 -2.14 -5.57 5.61
C THR A 56 -1.80 -6.28 6.92
N SER A 57 -2.26 -5.76 8.04
CA SER A 57 -2.06 -6.33 9.38
C SER A 57 -2.68 -7.71 9.56
N THR A 58 -3.61 -8.10 8.68
CA THR A 58 -4.15 -9.46 8.61
C THR A 58 -3.26 -10.44 7.85
N GLY A 59 -2.12 -9.98 7.33
CA GLY A 59 -1.19 -10.76 6.50
C GLY A 59 -1.58 -10.88 5.03
N LYS A 60 -2.73 -10.33 4.62
CA LYS A 60 -3.18 -10.31 3.22
C LYS A 60 -2.45 -9.25 2.42
N THR A 61 -2.21 -9.54 1.15
CA THR A 61 -1.57 -8.65 0.18
C THR A 61 -2.52 -8.27 -0.94
N TYR A 62 -2.48 -7.02 -1.37
CA TYR A 62 -3.33 -6.48 -2.42
C TYR A 62 -2.50 -5.69 -3.42
N PRO A 63 -2.65 -5.90 -4.74
CA PRO A 63 -1.97 -5.09 -5.74
C PRO A 63 -2.49 -3.65 -5.65
N VAL A 64 -1.57 -2.67 -5.60
CA VAL A 64 -1.90 -1.22 -5.53
C VAL A 64 -1.42 -0.45 -6.76
N THR A 65 -0.83 -1.15 -7.73
CA THR A 65 -0.58 -0.66 -9.08
C THR A 65 -1.00 -1.71 -10.11
N GLY A 66 -1.19 -1.29 -11.37
CA GLY A 66 -1.60 -2.18 -12.46
C GLY A 66 -3.12 -2.31 -12.61
N GLU A 67 -3.54 -3.16 -13.55
CA GLU A 67 -4.96 -3.36 -13.83
C GLU A 67 -5.67 -4.10 -12.68
N GLY A 68 -6.84 -3.59 -12.27
CA GLY A 68 -7.60 -4.17 -11.15
C GLY A 68 -7.01 -3.88 -9.77
N SER A 69 -6.09 -2.92 -9.66
CA SER A 69 -5.45 -2.56 -8.40
C SER A 69 -6.43 -1.97 -7.38
N TYR A 70 -6.09 -2.17 -6.12
CA TYR A 70 -6.71 -1.53 -4.97
C TYR A 70 -6.12 -0.14 -4.78
N VAL A 71 -6.91 0.74 -4.16
CA VAL A 71 -6.48 2.09 -3.81
C VAL A 71 -6.21 2.13 -2.31
N LEU A 72 -5.07 2.71 -1.93
CA LEU A 72 -4.80 3.06 -0.54
C LEU A 72 -5.58 4.32 -0.15
N VAL A 73 -6.37 4.23 0.90
CA VAL A 73 -7.18 5.34 1.40
C VAL A 73 -6.68 5.71 2.79
N PRO A 74 -6.13 6.93 2.99
CA PRO A 74 -5.75 7.38 4.31
C PRO A 74 -6.96 7.37 5.26
N ARG A 75 -6.76 6.88 6.47
CA ARG A 75 -7.80 6.80 7.49
C ARG A 75 -7.68 7.97 8.45
N GLY A 76 -8.79 8.70 8.65
CA GLY A 76 -8.86 9.80 9.61
C GLY A 76 -8.39 11.17 9.11
N LEU A 77 -8.30 11.37 7.78
CA LEU A 77 -8.17 12.67 7.14
C LEU A 77 -9.53 13.27 6.78
#